data_AF-A0A8T5U2U2-F1
#
_entry.id   AF-A0A8T5U2U2-F1
#
_cell.length_a   1.000
_cell.length_b   1.000
_cell.length_c   1.000
_cell.angle_alpha   90.00
_cell.angle_beta   90.00
_cell.angle_gamma   90.00
#
_symmetry.space_group_name_H-M   'P 1'
#
loop_
_entity.id
_entity.type
_entity.pdbx_description
1 polymer ?
#
loop_
_entity_poly.entity_id
_entity_poly.type
_entity_poly.pdbx_seq_one_letter_code
_entity_poly.pdbx_strand_id
1 'polypeptide(L)'
;MGETEWKHAGWVSGLGKWAWIILFVLAILGLIASLAATIPVIIAWQNLKAAWDLAFPLTPYPVAMPLGTLGWNIISAIISIIISLFIIRPKFSKPCGEKDWEALYGWTLKLGSTKIPWMFIWGIIYGIFGWYSWPAVFILLPAIMLIWAGPRKYNWKAE
;
A
#
# COMPACT_ATOMS: atom_id res chain seq x y z
N MET A 1 -9.57 37.98 -6.09
CA MET A 1 -10.20 37.53 -4.83
C MET A 1 -9.49 36.25 -4.47
N GLY A 2 -8.66 36.26 -3.41
CA GLY A 2 -7.87 35.09 -3.04
C GLY A 2 -8.81 33.95 -2.68
N GLU A 3 -8.73 32.84 -3.40
CA GLU A 3 -9.44 31.63 -3.03
C GLU A 3 -9.03 31.29 -1.60
N THR A 4 -10.00 31.35 -0.68
CA THR A 4 -9.80 30.86 0.68
C THR A 4 -9.26 29.45 0.56
N GLU A 5 -8.04 29.24 1.03
CA GLU A 5 -7.35 27.97 0.97
C GLU A 5 -8.32 26.86 1.40
N TRP A 6 -8.48 25.85 0.55
CA TRP A 6 -9.39 24.74 0.79
C TRP A 6 -9.25 24.23 2.24
N LYS A 7 -10.37 24.17 2.98
CA LYS A 7 -10.40 23.90 4.43
C LYS A 7 -9.57 22.69 4.88
N HIS A 8 -9.41 21.69 4.03
CA HIS A 8 -8.69 20.45 4.35
C HIS A 8 -7.27 20.38 3.76
N ALA A 9 -6.84 21.41 3.01
CA ALA A 9 -5.56 21.45 2.32
C ALA A 9 -4.37 21.15 3.24
N GLY A 10 -4.35 21.71 4.45
CA GLY A 10 -3.24 21.55 5.39
C GLY A 10 -3.00 20.10 5.79
N TRP A 11 -4.03 19.40 6.27
CA TRP A 11 -3.87 18.03 6.74
C TRP A 11 -3.78 17.02 5.59
N VAL A 12 -4.46 17.27 4.46
CA VAL A 12 -4.37 16.44 3.25
C VAL A 12 -2.97 16.53 2.65
N SER A 13 -2.41 17.74 2.55
CA SER A 13 -1.01 17.97 2.15
C SER A 13 -0.06 17.27 3.11
N GLY A 14 -0.27 17.43 4.43
CA GLY A 14 0.55 16.78 5.45
C GLY A 14 0.59 15.26 5.30
N LEU A 15 -0.57 14.60 5.31
CA LEU A 15 -0.64 13.14 5.16
C LEU A 15 -0.09 12.67 3.81
N GLY A 16 -0.51 13.31 2.71
CA GLY A 16 -0.08 12.93 1.37
C GLY A 16 1.42 13.08 1.16
N LYS A 17 2.03 14.17 1.68
CA LYS A 17 3.47 14.44 1.60
C LYS A 17 4.29 13.36 2.29
N TRP A 18 3.85 12.88 3.44
CA TRP A 18 4.57 11.87 4.22
C TRP A 18 4.23 10.44 3.83
N ALA A 19 3.17 10.23 3.04
CA ALA A 19 2.70 8.91 2.64
C ALA A 19 3.85 8.03 2.13
N TRP A 20 4.65 8.49 1.16
CA TRP A 20 5.75 7.68 0.61
C TRP A 20 6.80 7.24 1.64
N ILE A 21 7.10 8.07 2.66
CA ILE A 21 8.07 7.74 3.71
C ILE A 21 7.49 6.67 4.63
N ILE A 22 6.25 6.86 5.07
CA ILE A 22 5.56 5.90 5.94
C ILE A 22 5.47 4.55 5.25
N LEU A 23 5.03 4.55 3.99
CA LEU A 23 4.94 3.37 3.13
C LEU A 23 6.30 2.69 2.99
N PHE A 24 7.35 3.45 2.64
CA PHE A 24 8.71 2.93 2.46
C PHE A 24 9.29 2.32 3.75
N VAL A 25 9.18 3.02 4.87
CA VAL A 25 9.70 2.55 6.17
C VAL A 25 8.99 1.27 6.58
N LEU A 26 7.66 1.21 6.46
CA LEU A 26 6.90 0.02 6.81
C LEU A 26 7.25 -1.15 5.89
N ALA A 27 7.43 -0.92 4.60
CA ALA A 27 7.86 -1.97 3.68
C ALA A 27 9.27 -2.51 4.04
N ILE A 28 10.20 -1.65 4.46
CA ILE A 28 11.52 -2.07 4.96
C ILE A 28 11.40 -2.91 6.24
N LEU A 29 10.65 -2.42 7.23
CA LEU A 29 10.45 -3.16 8.46
C LEU A 29 9.81 -4.54 8.15
N GLY A 30 8.93 -4.60 7.15
CA GLY A 30 8.23 -5.83 6.73
C GLY A 30 9.15 -6.84 6.10
N LEU A 31 10.06 -6.34 5.27
CA LEU A 31 11.13 -7.15 4.72
C LEU A 31 12.02 -7.71 5.83
N ILE A 32 12.49 -6.86 6.76
CA ILE A 32 13.35 -7.28 7.87
C ILE A 32 12.65 -8.34 8.73
N ALA A 33 11.40 -8.11 9.12
CA ALA A 33 10.66 -9.06 9.95
C ALA A 33 10.39 -10.37 9.23
N SER A 34 10.05 -10.34 7.94
CA SER A 34 9.83 -11.56 7.15
C SER A 34 11.11 -12.38 7.02
N LEU A 35 12.25 -11.73 6.79
CA LEU A 35 13.56 -12.38 6.75
C LEU A 35 13.93 -12.97 8.11
N ALA A 36 13.78 -12.20 9.19
CA ALA A 36 14.07 -12.65 10.56
C ALA A 36 13.18 -13.82 10.99
N ALA A 37 11.91 -13.84 10.58
CA ALA A 37 10.97 -14.90 10.90
C ALA A 37 11.17 -16.18 10.07
N THR A 38 11.93 -16.13 8.97
CA THR A 38 12.04 -17.27 8.05
C THR A 38 12.63 -18.51 8.71
N ILE A 39 13.79 -18.38 9.37
CA ILE A 39 14.47 -19.53 10.01
C ILE A 39 13.65 -20.08 11.19
N PRO A 40 13.16 -19.27 12.15
CA PRO A 40 12.33 -19.76 13.25
C PRO A 40 11.06 -20.48 12.77
N VAL A 41 10.39 -19.97 11.74
CA VAL A 41 9.18 -20.60 11.19
C VAL A 41 9.48 -21.95 10.54
N ILE A 42 10.61 -22.07 9.83
CA ILE A 42 11.04 -23.35 9.24
C ILE A 42 11.28 -24.38 10.36
N ILE A 43 12.02 -24.01 11.40
CA ILE A 43 12.34 -24.90 12.52
C ILE A 43 11.05 -25.31 13.26
N ALA A 44 10.18 -24.35 13.56
CA ALA A 44 8.91 -24.61 14.23
C ALA A 44 8.03 -25.57 13.42
N TRP A 45 7.95 -25.38 12.10
CA TRP A 45 7.20 -26.26 11.22
C TRP A 45 7.79 -27.68 11.16
N GLN A 46 9.12 -27.81 11.10
CA GLN A 46 9.79 -29.11 11.12
C GLN A 46 9.52 -29.86 12.44
N ASN A 47 9.57 -29.17 13.57
CA ASN A 47 9.28 -29.75 14.88
C ASN A 47 7.81 -30.20 15.01
N LEU A 48 6.88 -29.38 14.53
CA LEU A 48 5.45 -29.74 14.51
C LEU A 48 5.18 -30.95 13.62
N LYS A 49 5.81 -30.99 12.43
CA LYS A 49 5.71 -32.14 11.53
C LYS A 49 6.26 -33.41 12.19
N ALA A 50 7.44 -33.33 12.80
CA ALA A 50 8.05 -34.48 13.48
C ALA A 50 7.20 -35.00 14.64
N ALA A 51 6.63 -34.09 15.45
CA ALA A 51 5.71 -34.45 16.53
C ALA A 51 4.42 -35.09 16.00
N TRP A 52 3.88 -34.60 14.88
CA TRP A 52 2.71 -35.20 14.24
C TRP A 52 3.01 -36.60 13.70
N ASP A 53 4.11 -36.78 12.98
CA ASP A 53 4.50 -38.07 12.40
C ASP A 53 4.71 -39.13 13.49
N LEU A 54 5.17 -38.72 14.69
CA LEU A 54 5.28 -39.59 15.86
C LEU A 54 3.91 -39.96 16.45
N ALA A 55 3.00 -39.00 16.55
CA ALA A 55 1.67 -39.20 17.15
C ALA A 55 0.70 -39.95 16.21
N PHE A 56 0.84 -39.76 14.90
CA PHE A 56 -0.09 -40.28 13.89
C PHE A 56 0.65 -40.86 12.66
N PRO A 57 1.36 -41.99 12.82
CA PRO A 57 2.30 -42.52 11.81
C PRO A 57 1.65 -42.96 10.48
N LEU A 58 0.34 -43.19 10.47
CA LEU A 58 -0.41 -43.59 9.27
C LEU A 58 -1.18 -42.42 8.63
N THR A 59 -1.04 -41.20 9.16
CA THR A 59 -1.73 -40.03 8.62
C THR A 59 -0.73 -38.98 8.15
N PRO A 60 -0.89 -38.44 6.93
CA PRO A 60 -0.03 -37.35 6.47
C PRO A 60 -0.29 -36.09 7.30
N TYR A 61 0.77 -35.32 7.56
CA TYR A 61 0.65 -34.03 8.22
C TYR A 61 -0.23 -33.07 7.39
N PRO A 62 -1.35 -32.56 7.93
CA PRO A 62 -2.38 -31.87 7.13
C PRO A 62 -2.04 -30.42 6.80
N VAL A 63 -0.87 -29.91 7.22
CA VAL A 63 -0.53 -28.49 7.09
C VAL A 63 0.61 -28.28 6.09
N ALA A 64 0.29 -27.58 4.99
CA ALA A 64 1.29 -27.11 4.04
C ALA A 64 2.30 -26.17 4.70
N MET A 65 3.57 -26.24 4.27
CA MET A 65 4.62 -25.39 4.81
C MET A 65 4.29 -23.91 4.59
N PRO A 66 4.33 -23.05 5.62
CA PRO A 66 3.99 -21.62 5.51
C PRO A 66 5.00 -20.80 4.68
N LEU A 67 5.95 -21.46 4.00
CA LEU A 67 6.90 -20.82 3.09
C LEU A 67 6.22 -20.01 1.99
N GLY A 68 5.03 -20.43 1.54
CA GLY A 68 4.25 -19.65 0.57
C GLY A 68 3.90 -18.26 1.09
N THR A 69 3.47 -18.16 2.35
CA THR A 69 3.14 -16.90 3.01
C THR A 69 4.39 -16.06 3.27
N LEU A 70 5.50 -16.67 3.69
CA LEU A 70 6.77 -15.97 3.90
C LEU A 70 7.36 -15.41 2.60
N GLY A 71 7.40 -16.23 1.55
CA GLY A 71 7.85 -15.83 0.23
C GLY A 71 6.99 -14.69 -0.33
N TRP A 72 5.67 -14.79 -0.18
CA TRP A 72 4.75 -13.72 -0.57
C TRP A 72 5.02 -12.40 0.17
N ASN A 73 5.28 -12.45 1.48
CA ASN A 73 5.55 -11.24 2.28
C ASN A 73 6.85 -10.55 1.84
N ILE A 74 7.90 -11.32 1.53
CA ILE A 74 9.17 -10.78 1.02
C ILE A 74 8.96 -10.09 -0.34
N ILE A 75 8.29 -10.77 -1.27
CA ILE A 75 8.00 -10.23 -2.61
C ILE A 75 7.15 -8.95 -2.50
N SER A 76 6.10 -9.00 -1.67
CA SER A 76 5.19 -7.88 -1.44
C SER A 76 5.89 -6.68 -0.81
N ALA A 77 6.82 -6.91 0.13
CA ALA A 77 7.63 -5.84 0.73
C ALA A 77 8.56 -5.19 -0.30
N ILE A 78 9.22 -5.97 -1.17
CA ILE A 78 10.09 -5.45 -2.24
C ILE A 78 9.28 -4.60 -3.23
N ILE A 79 8.14 -5.12 -3.70
CA ILE A 79 7.24 -4.39 -4.59
C ILE A 79 6.77 -3.08 -3.93
N SER A 80 6.40 -3.14 -2.66
CA SER A 80 5.98 -1.98 -1.88
C SER A 80 7.07 -0.90 -1.76
N ILE A 81 8.33 -1.30 -1.56
CA ILE A 81 9.49 -0.38 -1.57
C ILE A 81 9.59 0.33 -2.92
N ILE A 82 9.56 -0.44 -4.03
CA ILE A 82 9.69 0.09 -5.39
C ILE A 82 8.54 1.07 -5.69
N ILE A 83 7.29 0.68 -5.44
CA ILE A 83 6.11 1.54 -5.64
C ILE A 83 6.22 2.83 -4.83
N SER A 84 6.66 2.74 -3.57
CA SER A 84 6.78 3.91 -2.69
C SER A 84 7.75 4.95 -3.27
N LEU A 85 8.91 4.50 -3.77
CA LEU A 85 9.95 5.37 -4.30
C LEU A 85 9.65 5.91 -5.70
N PHE A 86 9.19 5.05 -6.60
CA PHE A 86 9.08 5.38 -8.03
C PHE A 86 7.70 5.88 -8.44
N ILE A 87 6.67 5.63 -7.63
CA ILE A 87 5.29 5.97 -7.97
C ILE A 87 4.72 6.93 -6.94
N ILE A 88 4.61 6.51 -5.68
CA ILE A 88 3.95 7.32 -4.66
C ILE A 88 4.72 8.62 -4.41
N ARG A 89 6.04 8.56 -4.23
CA ARG A 89 6.85 9.76 -4.00
C ARG A 89 6.68 10.81 -5.11
N PRO A 90 6.96 10.53 -6.40
CA PRO A 90 6.92 11.57 -7.43
C PRO A 90 5.50 11.94 -7.88
N LYS A 91 4.55 10.98 -7.93
CA LYS A 91 3.23 11.22 -8.53
C LYS A 91 2.15 11.59 -7.51
N PHE A 92 2.34 11.26 -6.24
CA PHE A 92 1.34 11.52 -5.20
C PHE A 92 1.88 12.45 -4.11
N SER A 93 2.96 12.07 -3.44
CA SER A 93 3.44 12.78 -2.26
C SER A 93 4.07 14.13 -2.58
N LYS A 94 4.83 14.24 -3.68
CA LYS A 94 5.40 15.53 -4.11
C LYS A 94 4.29 16.54 -4.46
N PRO A 95 3.30 16.23 -5.34
CA PRO A 95 2.18 17.14 -5.57
C PRO A 95 1.37 17.47 -4.31
N CYS A 96 1.12 16.51 -3.42
CA CYS A 96 0.47 16.79 -2.13
C CYS A 96 1.26 17.81 -1.31
N GLY A 97 2.59 17.67 -1.23
CA GLY A 97 3.45 18.58 -0.47
C GLY A 97 3.57 19.98 -1.08
N GLU A 98 3.51 20.07 -2.41
CA GLU A 98 3.50 21.33 -3.17
C GLU A 98 2.09 21.95 -3.27
N LYS A 99 1.06 21.23 -2.77
CA LYS A 99 -0.36 21.57 -2.93
C LYS A 99 -0.77 21.74 -4.41
N ASP A 100 -0.10 21.01 -5.30
CA ASP A 100 -0.43 20.94 -6.72
C ASP A 100 -1.60 19.96 -6.92
N TRP A 101 -2.80 20.44 -6.60
CA TRP A 101 -4.03 19.67 -6.73
C TRP A 101 -4.35 19.34 -8.19
N GLU A 102 -3.95 20.20 -9.13
CA GLU A 102 -4.15 20.00 -10.57
C GLU A 102 -3.38 18.79 -11.07
N ALA A 103 -2.12 18.63 -10.67
CA ALA A 103 -1.34 17.43 -11.00
C ALA A 103 -2.01 16.15 -10.46
N LEU A 104 -2.57 16.18 -9.25
CA LEU A 104 -3.27 15.03 -8.67
C LEU A 104 -4.58 14.72 -9.39
N TYR A 105 -5.37 15.74 -9.74
CA TYR A 105 -6.59 15.56 -10.53
C TYR A 105 -6.32 15.11 -11.97
N GLY A 106 -5.18 15.51 -12.54
CA GLY A 106 -4.73 15.06 -13.86
C GLY A 106 -4.19 13.62 -13.84
N TRP A 107 -3.76 13.13 -12.68
CA TRP A 107 -3.22 11.78 -12.53
C TRP A 107 -4.35 10.73 -12.52
N THR A 108 -4.86 10.43 -13.71
CA THR A 108 -6.00 9.53 -13.93
C THR A 108 -5.70 8.46 -14.97
N LEU A 109 -6.40 7.34 -14.85
CA LEU A 109 -6.51 6.27 -15.83
C LEU A 109 -7.82 6.46 -16.60
N LYS A 110 -7.74 6.58 -17.92
CA LYS A 110 -8.93 6.59 -18.80
C LYS A 110 -9.34 5.15 -19.09
N LEU A 111 -10.58 4.80 -18.78
CA LEU A 111 -11.22 3.52 -19.09
C LEU A 111 -12.51 3.80 -19.84
N GLY A 112 -12.45 3.74 -21.18
CA GLY A 112 -13.54 4.17 -22.04
C GLY A 112 -13.94 5.63 -21.76
N SER A 113 -15.20 5.86 -21.39
CA SER A 113 -15.74 7.17 -21.04
C SER A 113 -15.51 7.59 -19.58
N THR A 114 -14.82 6.77 -18.77
CA THR A 114 -14.63 7.01 -17.33
C THR A 114 -13.17 7.35 -17.00
N LYS A 115 -12.93 8.33 -16.12
CA LYS A 115 -11.64 8.70 -15.54
C LYS A 115 -11.54 8.20 -14.10
N ILE A 116 -10.63 7.25 -13.85
CA ILE A 116 -10.34 6.73 -12.50
C ILE A 116 -9.06 7.38 -11.97
N PRO A 117 -9.07 8.03 -10.80
CA PRO A 117 -7.84 8.56 -10.20
C PRO A 117 -6.84 7.45 -9.90
N TRP A 118 -5.59 7.61 -10.35
CA TRP A 118 -4.52 6.66 -10.06
C TRP A 118 -4.27 6.51 -8.56
N MET A 119 -4.55 7.54 -7.77
CA MET A 119 -4.43 7.51 -6.31
C MET A 119 -5.24 6.38 -5.67
N PHE A 120 -6.45 6.09 -6.16
CA PHE A 120 -7.24 4.96 -5.66
C PHE A 120 -6.64 3.63 -6.04
N ILE A 121 -6.21 3.49 -7.30
CA ILE A 121 -5.62 2.25 -7.80
C ILE A 121 -4.38 1.91 -6.98
N TRP A 122 -3.48 2.88 -6.79
CA TRP A 122 -2.27 2.66 -6.00
C TRP A 122 -2.54 2.48 -4.51
N GLY A 123 -3.53 3.17 -3.95
CA GLY A 123 -3.98 2.92 -2.58
C GLY A 123 -4.49 1.49 -2.38
N ILE A 124 -5.31 0.97 -3.30
CA ILE A 124 -5.80 -0.41 -3.27
C ILE A 124 -4.68 -1.43 -3.44
N ILE A 125 -3.79 -1.21 -4.42
CA ILE A 125 -2.59 -2.05 -4.61
C ILE A 125 -1.79 -2.09 -3.31
N TYR A 126 -1.56 -0.95 -2.67
CA TYR A 126 -0.86 -0.92 -1.38
C TYR A 126 -1.65 -1.58 -0.25
N GLY A 127 -2.98 -1.59 -0.31
CA GLY A 127 -3.81 -2.32 0.64
C GLY A 127 -3.62 -3.84 0.53
N ILE A 128 -3.39 -4.35 -0.68
CA ILE A 128 -3.21 -5.78 -0.97
C ILE A 128 -1.77 -6.23 -0.72
N PHE A 129 -0.78 -5.43 -1.16
CA PHE A 129 0.64 -5.79 -1.11
C PHE A 129 1.39 -5.16 0.08
N GLY A 130 0.80 -4.21 0.78
CA GLY A 130 1.42 -3.53 1.91
C GLY A 130 1.39 -4.37 3.17
N TRP A 131 2.40 -4.19 4.03
CA TRP A 131 2.42 -4.85 5.32
C TRP A 131 1.28 -4.33 6.21
N TYR A 132 0.31 -5.21 6.52
CA TYR A 132 -0.89 -4.95 7.32
C TYR A 132 -1.96 -4.01 6.74
N SER A 133 -1.96 -3.74 5.43
CA SER A 133 -2.99 -2.97 4.68
C SER A 133 -3.28 -1.52 5.12
N TRP A 134 -3.13 -1.17 6.39
CA TRP A 134 -3.31 0.17 6.95
C TRP A 134 -2.42 1.26 6.32
N PRO A 135 -1.22 0.98 5.76
CA PRO A 135 -0.44 2.05 5.13
C PRO A 135 -1.17 2.65 3.91
N ALA A 136 -2.07 1.88 3.27
CA ALA A 136 -2.90 2.37 2.17
C ALA A 136 -3.74 3.61 2.55
N VAL A 137 -4.09 3.77 3.83
CA VAL A 137 -4.89 4.90 4.33
C VAL A 137 -4.21 6.24 4.04
N PHE A 138 -2.86 6.30 4.06
CA PHE A 138 -2.13 7.54 3.76
C PHE A 138 -2.21 7.97 2.30
N ILE A 139 -2.64 7.08 1.40
CA ILE A 139 -2.96 7.41 0.01
C ILE A 139 -4.46 7.61 -0.15
N LEU A 140 -5.24 6.64 0.34
CA LEU A 140 -6.68 6.59 0.13
C LEU A 140 -7.40 7.75 0.81
N LEU A 141 -7.03 8.13 2.04
CA LEU A 141 -7.73 9.19 2.76
C LEU A 141 -7.55 10.57 2.07
N PRO A 142 -6.32 11.01 1.71
CA PRO A 142 -6.17 12.20 0.87
C PRO A 142 -6.89 12.10 -0.48
N ALA A 143 -6.85 10.93 -1.14
CA ALA A 143 -7.54 10.73 -2.41
C ALA A 143 -9.06 10.89 -2.29
N ILE A 144 -9.66 10.28 -1.28
CA ILE A 144 -11.09 10.45 -0.96
C ILE A 144 -11.40 11.93 -0.76
N MET A 145 -10.63 12.61 0.07
CA MET A 145 -10.87 14.04 0.33
C MET A 145 -10.75 14.90 -0.92
N LEU A 146 -9.74 14.68 -1.76
CA LEU A 146 -9.58 15.44 -3.00
C LEU A 146 -10.75 15.25 -3.96
N ILE A 147 -11.32 14.06 -4.02
CA ILE A 147 -12.35 13.73 -5.01
C ILE A 147 -13.73 14.22 -4.57
N TRP A 148 -14.08 14.06 -3.29
CA TRP A 148 -15.42 14.38 -2.79
C TRP A 148 -15.52 15.72 -2.07
N ALA A 149 -14.43 16.20 -1.50
CA ALA A 149 -14.41 17.40 -0.68
C ALA A 149 -13.30 18.35 -1.10
N GLY A 150 -12.66 18.15 -2.27
CA GLY A 150 -11.49 18.90 -2.71
C GLY A 150 -11.80 20.33 -3.13
N PRO A 151 -10.76 21.09 -3.53
CA PRO A 151 -10.91 22.49 -3.96
C PRO A 151 -11.84 22.65 -5.17
N ARG A 152 -12.04 21.59 -5.97
CA ARG A 152 -13.00 21.58 -7.08
C ARG A 152 -13.71 20.23 -7.20
N LYS A 153 -14.79 20.21 -7.98
CA LYS A 153 -15.51 18.98 -8.33
C LYS A 153 -14.66 18.13 -9.27
N TYR A 154 -14.49 16.84 -8.93
CA TYR A 154 -13.81 15.89 -9.81
C TYR A 154 -14.69 15.51 -11.01
N ASN A 155 -14.11 15.50 -12.20
CA ASN A 155 -14.80 15.08 -13.43
C ASN A 155 -14.51 13.60 -13.72
N TRP A 156 -15.53 12.77 -13.54
CA TRP A 156 -15.47 11.33 -13.81
C TRP A 156 -15.50 10.98 -15.30
N LYS A 157 -15.84 11.91 -16.20
CA LYS A 157 -15.94 11.63 -17.63
C LYS A 157 -14.61 11.85 -18.34
N ALA A 158 -14.20 10.86 -19.13
CA ALA A 158 -13.13 11.01 -20.09
C ALA A 158 -13.60 11.90 -21.24
N GLU A 159 -12.77 12.89 -21.56
CA GLU A 159 -12.80 13.53 -22.88
C GLU A 159 -12.07 12.62 -23.86
#